data_AF-A0A2M7ZMS8-F1
#
_entry.id   AF-A0A2M7ZMS8-F1
#
_cell.length_a   1.000
_cell.length_b   1.000
_cell.length_c   1.000
_cell.angle_alpha   90.00
_cell.angle_beta   90.00
_cell.angle_gamma   90.00
#
_symmetry.space_group_name_H-M   'P 1'
#
loop_
_entity.id
_entity.type
_entity.pdbx_description
1 polymer ?
#
loop_
_entity_poly.entity_id
_entity_poly.type
_entity_poly.pdbx_seq_one_letter_code
_entity_poly.pdbx_strand_id
1 'polypeptide(L)'
;RSKVYTVAKNHVEKGLVHAYRDRRLKKRTFRSLWIIRINAAARLNSTTYSRLIHALSVKGININRKVLASLALDNSQAFTELVNFTKN
;
A
#
# COMPACT_ATOMS: atom_id res chain seq x y z
N ARG A 1 -28.99 -14.56 13.57
CA ARG A 1 -28.85 -13.96 12.22
C ARG A 1 -28.96 -15.00 11.09
N SER A 2 -28.67 -16.27 11.30
CA SER A 2 -28.76 -17.32 10.28
C SER A 2 -30.07 -18.13 10.27
N LYS A 3 -30.80 -18.19 11.39
CA LYS A 3 -31.97 -19.09 11.56
C LYS A 3 -33.33 -18.49 11.18
N VAL A 4 -33.52 -17.18 11.38
CA VAL A 4 -34.80 -16.50 11.11
C VAL A 4 -34.72 -15.77 9.78
N TYR A 5 -35.61 -16.09 8.83
CA TYR A 5 -35.58 -15.58 7.46
C TYR A 5 -35.55 -14.05 7.39
N THR A 6 -36.45 -13.35 8.08
CA THR A 6 -36.54 -11.89 8.07
C THR A 6 -35.25 -11.23 8.57
N VAL A 7 -34.63 -11.80 9.60
CA VAL A 7 -33.35 -11.32 10.14
C VAL A 7 -32.20 -11.62 9.18
N ALA A 8 -32.22 -12.78 8.52
CA ALA A 8 -31.21 -13.17 7.54
C ALA A 8 -31.25 -12.28 6.30
N LYS A 9 -32.44 -11.98 5.76
CA LYS A 9 -32.64 -11.07 4.62
C LYS A 9 -32.02 -9.69 4.89
N ASN A 10 -32.38 -9.06 6.01
CA ASN A 10 -31.84 -7.76 6.41
C ASN A 10 -30.30 -7.78 6.57
N HIS A 11 -29.75 -8.90 7.02
CA HIS A 11 -28.30 -9.06 7.16
C HIS A 11 -27.60 -9.17 5.80
N VAL A 12 -28.17 -9.91 4.85
CA VAL A 12 -27.64 -10.05 3.49
C VAL A 12 -27.65 -8.69 2.79
N GLU A 13 -28.76 -7.95 2.86
CA GLU A 13 -28.87 -6.62 2.24
C GLU A 13 -27.80 -5.65 2.79
N LYS A 14 -27.61 -5.60 4.11
CA LYS A 14 -26.52 -4.81 4.72
C LYS A 14 -25.14 -5.31 4.30
N GLY A 15 -24.96 -6.62 4.21
CA GLY A 15 -23.72 -7.23 3.73
C GLY A 15 -23.35 -6.79 2.30
N LEU A 16 -24.34 -6.67 1.41
CA LEU A 16 -24.13 -6.19 0.04
C LEU A 16 -23.69 -4.72 0.01
N VAL A 17 -24.30 -3.87 0.85
CA VAL A 17 -23.89 -2.46 0.98
C VAL A 17 -22.45 -2.34 1.49
N HIS A 18 -22.09 -3.12 2.52
CA HIS A 18 -20.72 -3.17 3.03
C HIS A 18 -19.74 -3.68 1.96
N ALA A 19 -20.06 -4.78 1.26
CA ALA A 19 -19.21 -5.31 0.20
C ALA A 19 -18.95 -4.28 -0.91
N TYR A 20 -19.97 -3.50 -1.30
CA TYR A 20 -19.79 -2.45 -2.29
C TYR A 20 -18.81 -1.37 -1.83
N ARG A 21 -18.99 -0.85 -0.60
CA ARG A 21 -18.10 0.15 0.00
C ARG A 21 -16.69 -0.40 0.19
N ASP A 22 -16.56 -1.63 0.67
CA ASP A 22 -15.30 -2.23 1.07
C ASP A 22 -14.42 -2.56 -0.14
N ARG A 23 -14.98 -2.78 -1.33
CA ARG A 23 -14.19 -2.84 -2.59
C ARG A 23 -13.39 -1.56 -2.84
N ARG A 24 -13.97 -0.39 -2.54
CA ARG A 24 -13.27 0.91 -2.65
C ARG A 24 -12.28 1.09 -1.50
N LEU A 25 -12.67 0.69 -0.28
CA LEU A 25 -11.82 0.78 0.91
C LEU A 25 -10.57 -0.10 0.79
N LYS A 26 -10.69 -1.32 0.26
CA LYS A 26 -9.60 -2.26 0.00
C LYS A 26 -8.45 -1.60 -0.77
N LYS A 27 -8.76 -0.82 -1.82
CA LYS A 27 -7.74 -0.09 -2.59
C LYS A 27 -6.99 0.93 -1.74
N ARG A 28 -7.68 1.62 -0.82
CA ARG A 28 -7.08 2.58 0.11
C ARG A 28 -6.23 1.89 1.17
N THR A 29 -6.72 0.82 1.78
CA THR A 29 -5.99 0.07 2.82
C THR A 29 -4.69 -0.53 2.28
N PHE A 30 -4.72 -1.13 1.08
CA PHE A 30 -3.49 -1.61 0.44
C PHE A 30 -2.50 -0.50 0.13
N ARG A 31 -2.98 0.65 -0.37
CA ARG A 31 -2.10 1.79 -0.62
C ARG A 31 -1.44 2.28 0.67
N SER A 32 -2.19 2.40 1.76
CA SER A 32 -1.64 2.79 3.06
C SER A 32 -0.61 1.78 3.56
N LEU A 33 -0.88 0.47 3.42
CA LEU A 33 0.06 -0.59 3.78
C LEU A 33 1.38 -0.48 3.01
N TRP A 34 1.32 -0.26 1.69
CA TRP A 34 2.53 -0.10 0.88
C TRP A 34 3.34 1.13 1.31
N ILE A 35 2.69 2.25 1.62
CA ILE A 35 3.36 3.45 2.11
C ILE A 35 4.08 3.17 3.44
N ILE A 36 3.43 2.46 4.37
CA ILE A 36 4.01 2.11 5.67
C ILE A 36 5.26 1.24 5.46
N ARG A 37 5.19 0.22 4.59
CA ARG A 37 6.32 -0.66 4.28
C ARG A 37 7.49 0.10 3.64
N ILE A 38 7.22 0.95 2.65
CA ILE A 38 8.25 1.77 2.01
C ILE A 38 8.87 2.73 3.02
N ASN A 39 8.06 3.36 3.89
CA ASN A 39 8.58 4.26 4.90
C ASN A 39 9.52 3.54 5.87
N ALA A 40 9.18 2.33 6.33
CA ALA A 40 10.07 1.54 7.17
C ALA A 40 11.43 1.27 6.49
N ALA A 41 11.41 0.81 5.24
CA ALA A 41 12.64 0.55 4.48
C ALA A 41 13.44 1.83 4.15
N ALA A 42 12.76 2.95 3.87
CA ALA A 42 13.39 4.24 3.63
C ALA A 42 14.13 4.74 4.88
N ARG A 43 13.54 4.52 6.07
CA ARG A 43 14.15 4.91 7.36
C ARG A 43 15.43 4.13 7.66
N LEU A 44 15.48 2.84 7.30
CA LEU A 44 16.71 2.04 7.41
C LEU A 44 17.84 2.60 6.54
N ASN A 45 17.50 3.25 5.42
CA ASN A 45 18.45 3.88 4.50
C ASN A 45 18.68 5.38 4.78
N SER A 46 18.34 5.83 6.00
CA SER A 46 18.46 7.23 6.45
C SER A 46 17.72 8.24 5.58
N THR A 47 16.58 7.85 5.00
CA THR A 47 15.69 8.73 4.22
C THR A 47 14.25 8.68 4.74
N THR A 48 13.41 9.57 4.23
CA THR A 48 11.96 9.56 4.52
C THR A 48 11.19 9.21 3.26
N TYR A 49 10.00 8.63 3.43
CA TYR A 49 9.12 8.30 2.30
C TYR A 49 8.89 9.50 1.36
N SER A 50 8.59 10.69 1.90
CA SER A 50 8.32 11.88 1.08
C SER A 50 9.53 12.30 0.25
N ARG A 51 10.74 12.29 0.85
CA ARG A 51 11.98 12.63 0.13
C ARG A 51 12.30 11.60 -0.94
N LEU A 52 12.14 10.31 -0.65
CA LEU A 52 12.38 9.23 -1.61
C LEU A 52 11.44 9.32 -2.82
N ILE A 53 10.14 9.50 -2.59
CA ILE A 53 9.15 9.60 -3.67
C ILE A 53 9.38 10.86 -4.52
N HIS A 54 9.74 11.98 -3.89
CA HIS A 54 10.11 13.19 -4.62
C HIS A 54 11.34 12.94 -5.50
N ALA A 55 12.41 12.36 -4.94
CA ALA A 55 13.63 12.08 -5.69
C ALA A 55 13.40 11.12 -6.86
N LEU A 56 12.59 10.06 -6.67
CA LEU A 56 12.19 9.16 -7.75
C LEU A 56 11.45 9.89 -8.88
N SER A 57 10.54 10.82 -8.52
CA SER A 57 9.81 11.63 -9.49
C SER A 57 10.73 12.58 -10.27
N VAL A 58 11.68 13.22 -9.60
CA VAL A 58 12.66 14.14 -10.24
C VAL A 58 13.54 13.38 -11.23
N LYS A 59 13.92 12.13 -10.91
CA LYS A 59 14.68 11.26 -11.82
C LYS A 59 13.86 10.59 -12.91
N GLY A 60 12.55 10.88 -13.01
CA GLY A 60 11.67 10.27 -14.00
C GLY A 60 11.36 8.79 -13.78
N ILE A 61 11.67 8.24 -12.61
CA ILE A 61 11.42 6.83 -12.29
C ILE A 61 9.97 6.66 -11.82
N ASN A 62 9.10 6.21 -12.73
CA ASN A 62 7.69 6.01 -12.43
C ASN A 62 7.41 4.56 -11.97
N ILE A 63 7.63 4.26 -10.69
CA ILE A 63 7.41 2.94 -10.10
C ILE A 63 6.16 2.90 -9.23
N ASN A 64 5.38 1.83 -9.39
CA ASN A 64 4.21 1.56 -8.56
C ASN A 64 4.60 1.23 -7.11
N ARG A 65 3.88 1.82 -6.14
CA ARG A 65 4.10 1.60 -4.70
C ARG A 65 3.97 0.14 -4.27
N LYS A 66 3.12 -0.64 -4.94
CA LYS A 66 3.02 -2.09 -4.72
C LYS A 66 4.36 -2.78 -4.99
N VAL A 67 4.97 -2.47 -6.14
CA VAL A 67 6.24 -3.06 -6.57
C VAL A 67 7.37 -2.58 -5.68
N LEU A 68 7.42 -1.27 -5.38
CA LEU A 68 8.42 -0.70 -4.49
C LEU A 68 8.36 -1.30 -3.08
N ALA A 69 7.16 -1.55 -2.56
CA ALA A 69 6.98 -2.21 -1.26
C ALA A 69 7.32 -3.71 -1.28
N SER A 70 7.13 -4.40 -2.41
CA SER A 70 7.58 -5.80 -2.57
C SER A 70 9.10 -5.86 -2.66
N LEU A 71 9.71 -5.00 -3.49
CA LEU A 71 11.16 -4.90 -3.63
C LEU A 71 11.84 -4.66 -2.28
N ALA A 72 11.31 -3.73 -1.48
CA ALA A 72 11.82 -3.46 -0.14
C ALA A 72 11.78 -4.66 0.82
N LEU A 73 10.88 -5.61 0.60
CA LEU A 73 10.71 -6.81 1.44
C LEU A 73 11.52 -8.00 0.88
N ASP A 74 11.42 -8.24 -0.43
CA ASP A 74 11.96 -9.41 -1.10
C ASP A 74 13.47 -9.26 -1.37
N ASN A 75 13.93 -8.03 -1.65
CA ASN A 75 15.35 -7.74 -1.92
C ASN A 75 15.75 -6.37 -1.36
N SER A 76 16.19 -6.37 -0.09
CA SER A 76 16.63 -5.17 0.61
C SER A 76 17.84 -4.51 -0.04
N GLN A 77 18.77 -5.28 -0.63
CA GLN A 77 19.97 -4.74 -1.28
C GLN A 77 19.61 -3.90 -2.51
N ALA A 78 18.76 -4.42 -3.39
CA ALA A 78 18.29 -3.69 -4.58
C ALA A 78 17.53 -2.41 -4.20
N PHE A 79 16.75 -2.44 -3.10
CA PHE A 79 16.10 -1.23 -2.59
C PHE A 79 17.12 -0.18 -2.11
N THR A 80 18.17 -0.60 -1.41
CA THR A 80 19.26 0.30 -0.97
C THR A 80 19.99 0.93 -2.16
N GLU A 81 20.29 0.15 -3.21
CA GLU A 81 20.89 0.65 -4.44
C GLU A 81 20.00 1.69 -5.13
N LEU A 82 18.69 1.44 -5.20
CA LEU A 82 17.72 2.41 -5.72
C LEU A 82 17.71 3.71 -4.89
N VAL A 83 17.72 3.60 -3.56
CA VAL A 83 17.77 4.78 -2.69
C VAL A 83 19.06 5.56 -2.92
N ASN A 84 20.21 4.89 -3.03
CA ASN A 84 21.49 5.55 -3.29
C ASN A 84 21.52 6.22 -4.67
N PHE A 85 20.99 5.55 -5.70
CA PHE A 85 20.81 6.13 -7.03
C PHE A 85 19.99 7.42 -6.97
N THR A 86 18.97 7.51 -6.11
CA THR A 86 18.13 8.71 -5.99
C THR A 86 18.69 9.84 -5.12
N LYS A 87 19.70 9.58 -4.28
CA LYS A 87 20.36 10.61 -3.44
C LYS A 87 21.33 11.48 -4.24
N ASN A 88 21.97 10.90 -5.25
CA ASN A 88 22.82 11.60 -6.21
C ASN A 88 21.98 12.43 -7.19
#